data_AF-A0AAX2QAJ3-F1
#
_entry.id   AF-A0AAX2QAJ3-F1
#
_cell.length_a   1.000
_cell.length_b   1.000
_cell.length_c   1.000
_cell.angle_alpha   90.00
_cell.angle_beta   90.00
_cell.angle_gamma   90.00
#
_symmetry.space_group_name_H-M   'P 1'
#
loop_
_entity.id
_entity.type
_entity.pdbx_description
1 polymer ?
#
loop_
_entity_poly.entity_id
_entity_poly.type
_entity_poly.pdbx_seq_one_letter_code
_entity_poly.pdbx_strand_id
1 'polypeptide(L)'
;MSTVATTDPVLTPRQSTGISLRGRLQDALPKIVLAPSFVITIIFVYGFIVWTAYLSFTNSKTFPSYALTGARAYQRLWRWTFESDPPSSWYTSITNMAIFGFLYVGICLALGLFLAILLDQKIRGESVLRPIFLYPMALSFIVTGVAWKWFLDPGLGLEQTLHQFGWTSFHFDWIKNKDFVIYTVVIAGVWQASGFVMAMFLAGLRGIDGEIMKAAQIDGASPFQLYRRIVIPLLRPIFLSAFIVLAHMAIKSYDLVVALTSGGPGG
;
A
#
# COMPACT_ATOMS: atom_id res chain seq x y z
N MET A 1 76.04 -17.13 29.53
CA MET A 1 76.59 -16.63 28.25
C MET A 1 75.46 -16.62 27.26
N SER A 2 75.07 -15.41 26.88
CA SER A 2 73.87 -15.09 26.10
C SER A 2 74.20 -15.15 24.60
N THR A 3 73.45 -15.93 23.83
CA THR A 3 73.43 -15.84 22.36
C THR A 3 72.05 -15.36 21.95
N VAL A 4 71.93 -14.04 21.82
CA VAL A 4 70.77 -13.36 21.25
C VAL A 4 70.76 -13.67 19.75
N ALA A 5 69.79 -14.45 19.30
CA ALA A 5 69.51 -14.63 17.87
C ALA A 5 68.83 -13.36 17.35
N THR A 6 69.57 -12.54 16.60
CA THR A 6 69.04 -11.42 15.83
C THR A 6 68.23 -11.98 14.66
N THR A 7 66.90 -11.95 14.78
CA THR A 7 66.00 -12.12 13.64
C THR A 7 65.92 -10.80 12.88
N ASP A 8 66.64 -10.70 11.78
CA ASP A 8 66.48 -9.59 10.84
C ASP A 8 65.05 -9.60 10.28
N PRO A 9 64.35 -8.45 10.23
CA PRO A 9 63.04 -8.39 9.62
C PRO A 9 63.21 -8.61 8.11
N VAL A 10 62.69 -9.73 7.60
CA VAL A 10 62.48 -9.93 6.17
C VAL A 10 61.58 -8.80 5.69
N LEU A 11 62.17 -7.80 5.05
CA LEU A 11 61.46 -6.75 4.35
C LEU A 11 60.67 -7.43 3.22
N THR A 12 59.39 -7.72 3.47
CA THR A 12 58.45 -8.06 2.41
C THR A 12 58.49 -6.91 1.41
N PRO A 13 58.74 -7.18 0.11
CA PRO A 13 58.71 -6.12 -0.87
C PRO A 13 57.31 -5.52 -0.84
N ARG A 14 57.21 -4.22 -0.52
CA ARG A 14 55.98 -3.45 -0.66
C ARG A 14 55.48 -3.68 -2.09
N GLN A 15 54.48 -4.55 -2.24
CA GLN A 15 53.72 -4.63 -3.48
C GLN A 15 53.12 -3.26 -3.67
N SER A 16 53.69 -2.49 -4.60
CA SER A 16 53.10 -1.25 -5.06
C SER A 16 51.72 -1.62 -5.60
N THR A 17 50.68 -1.27 -4.86
CA THR A 17 49.30 -1.25 -5.32
C THR A 17 49.17 -0.16 -6.38
N GLY A 18 49.79 -0.39 -7.55
CA GLY A 18 49.44 0.31 -8.77
C GLY A 18 47.97 0.04 -8.99
N ILE A 19 47.13 1.04 -8.73
CA ILE A 19 45.69 0.97 -8.95
C ILE A 19 45.51 0.62 -10.43
N SER A 20 45.26 -0.66 -10.71
CA SER A 20 45.07 -1.16 -12.06
C SER A 20 43.93 -0.37 -12.70
N LEU A 21 44.16 0.16 -13.91
CA LEU A 21 43.13 0.86 -14.70
C LEU A 21 41.84 0.02 -14.82
N ARG A 22 41.96 -1.31 -14.82
CA ARG A 22 40.81 -2.24 -14.76
C ARG A 22 40.04 -2.16 -13.44
N GLY A 23 40.71 -1.99 -12.29
CA GLY A 23 40.06 -1.82 -10.99
C GLY A 23 39.27 -0.51 -10.91
N ARG A 24 39.85 0.59 -11.41
CA ARG A 24 39.14 1.88 -11.51
C ARG A 24 37.95 1.85 -12.45
N LEU A 25 38.06 1.14 -13.58
CA LEU A 25 36.95 0.95 -14.52
C LEU A 25 35.86 0.03 -13.93
N GLN A 26 36.23 -1.01 -13.19
CA GLN A 26 35.28 -1.89 -12.50
C GLN A 26 34.50 -1.15 -11.40
N ASP A 27 35.13 -0.21 -10.68
CA ASP A 27 34.44 0.61 -9.67
C ASP A 27 33.61 1.75 -10.28
N ALA A 28 33.98 2.24 -11.46
CA ALA A 28 33.29 3.31 -12.18
C ALA A 28 32.12 2.80 -13.04
N LEU A 29 32.19 1.57 -13.55
CA LEU A 29 31.15 0.95 -14.39
C LEU A 29 29.77 0.92 -13.72
N PRO A 30 29.61 0.42 -12.47
CA PRO A 30 28.33 0.48 -11.76
C PRO A 30 27.80 1.90 -11.59
N LYS A 31 28.69 2.87 -11.35
CA LYS A 31 28.31 4.29 -11.18
C LYS A 31 27.84 4.91 -12.48
N ILE A 32 28.51 4.63 -13.60
CA ILE A 32 28.14 5.13 -14.92
C ILE A 32 26.83 4.50 -15.40
N VAL A 33 26.60 3.22 -15.10
CA VAL A 33 25.36 2.52 -15.47
C VAL A 33 24.17 3.02 -14.62
N LEU A 34 24.39 3.35 -13.34
CA LEU A 34 23.34 3.89 -12.46
C LEU A 34 23.11 5.39 -12.62
N ALA A 35 24.10 6.14 -13.13
CA ALA A 35 24.02 7.59 -13.24
C ALA A 35 22.82 8.10 -14.06
N PRO A 36 22.47 7.54 -15.24
CA PRO A 36 21.29 7.96 -16.00
C PRO A 36 20.00 7.83 -15.20
N SER A 37 19.80 6.69 -14.54
CA SER A 37 18.62 6.47 -13.68
C SER A 37 18.56 7.47 -12.54
N PHE A 38 19.70 7.71 -11.87
CA PHE A 38 19.78 8.65 -10.76
C PHE A 38 19.50 10.09 -11.20
N VAL A 39 20.06 10.52 -12.34
CA VAL A 39 19.84 11.84 -12.92
C VAL A 39 18.37 12.05 -13.29
N ILE A 40 17.75 11.05 -13.94
CA ILE A 40 16.32 11.10 -14.28
C ILE A 40 15.48 11.21 -12.99
N THR A 41 15.78 10.45 -11.95
CA THR A 41 15.07 10.56 -10.66
C THR A 41 15.25 11.94 -10.03
N ILE A 42 16.47 12.51 -10.03
CA ILE A 42 16.72 13.85 -9.49
C ILE A 42 15.89 14.91 -10.25
N ILE A 43 15.96 14.90 -11.57
CA ILE A 43 15.33 15.94 -12.39
C ILE A 43 13.81 15.80 -12.34
N PHE A 44 13.28 14.60 -12.62
CA PHE A 44 11.85 14.42 -12.78
C PHE A 44 11.13 14.22 -11.45
N VAL A 45 11.68 13.46 -10.50
CA VAL A 45 10.99 13.26 -9.21
C VAL A 45 11.20 14.46 -8.31
N TYR A 46 12.47 14.75 -7.96
CA TYR A 46 12.76 15.81 -7.00
C TYR A 46 12.57 17.21 -7.59
N GLY A 47 12.91 17.41 -8.87
CA GLY A 47 12.64 18.67 -9.55
C GLY A 47 11.16 19.01 -9.62
N PHE A 48 10.27 18.05 -9.97
CA PHE A 48 8.83 18.31 -9.95
C PHE A 48 8.26 18.48 -8.54
N ILE A 49 8.81 17.81 -7.52
CA ILE A 49 8.42 18.06 -6.12
C ILE A 49 8.69 19.52 -5.74
N VAL A 50 9.90 20.01 -6.00
CA VAL A 50 10.30 21.39 -5.69
C VAL A 50 9.45 22.38 -6.49
N TRP A 51 9.23 22.10 -7.78
CA TRP A 51 8.37 22.94 -8.64
C TRP A 51 6.93 23.00 -8.14
N THR A 52 6.35 21.86 -7.75
CA THR A 52 4.98 21.79 -7.22
C THR A 52 4.88 22.52 -5.87
N ALA A 53 5.89 22.39 -5.01
CA ALA A 53 5.98 23.14 -3.77
C ALA A 53 6.09 24.65 -4.03
N TYR A 54 6.84 25.09 -5.04
CA TYR A 54 6.89 26.50 -5.43
C TYR A 54 5.52 27.00 -5.92
N LEU A 55 4.83 26.22 -6.76
CA LEU A 55 3.50 26.56 -7.24
C LEU A 55 2.44 26.61 -6.12
N SER A 56 2.59 25.84 -5.04
CA SER A 56 1.62 25.85 -3.94
C SER A 56 1.58 27.18 -3.15
N PHE A 57 2.65 28.00 -3.22
CA PHE A 57 2.69 29.37 -2.66
C PHE A 57 2.18 30.45 -3.62
N THR A 58 1.77 30.03 -4.81
CA THR A 58 1.40 30.91 -5.90
C THR A 58 -0.11 30.83 -6.14
N ASN A 59 -0.76 31.93 -6.54
CA ASN A 59 -2.20 31.94 -6.82
C ASN A 59 -2.50 31.41 -8.23
N SER A 60 -1.93 30.25 -8.55
CA SER A 60 -2.13 29.57 -9.82
C SER A 60 -3.52 28.93 -9.82
N LYS A 61 -4.36 29.33 -10.77
CA LYS A 61 -5.67 28.71 -11.02
C LYS A 61 -5.49 27.75 -12.20
N THR A 62 -6.25 27.91 -13.28
CA THR A 62 -6.16 27.07 -14.49
C THR A 62 -4.90 27.34 -15.33
N PHE A 63 -4.31 28.53 -15.22
CA PHE A 63 -3.05 28.90 -15.87
C PHE A 63 -1.99 29.28 -14.83
N PRO A 64 -0.71 28.96 -15.07
CA PRO A 64 0.37 29.30 -14.16
C PRO A 64 0.57 30.82 -14.14
N SER A 65 -0.02 31.49 -13.16
CA SER A 65 0.51 32.74 -12.64
C SER A 65 1.69 32.38 -11.75
N TYR A 66 2.82 33.07 -11.86
CA TYR A 66 4.03 32.88 -11.03
C TYR A 66 4.13 33.92 -9.90
N ALA A 67 3.05 34.66 -9.65
CA ALA A 67 3.01 35.69 -8.60
C ALA A 67 2.90 35.06 -7.20
N LEU A 68 4.00 35.12 -6.44
CA LEU A 68 4.05 34.63 -5.06
C LEU A 68 3.03 35.37 -4.19
N THR A 69 1.97 34.66 -3.81
CA THR A 69 0.94 35.19 -2.90
C THR A 69 1.17 34.81 -1.44
N GLY A 70 2.26 34.10 -1.16
CA GLY A 70 2.64 33.62 0.16
C GLY A 70 1.66 32.57 0.70
N ALA A 71 1.56 32.45 2.03
CA ALA A 71 0.71 31.46 2.70
C ALA A 71 -0.80 31.77 2.66
N ARG A 72 -1.25 32.75 1.87
CA ARG A 72 -2.68 33.13 1.79
C ARG A 72 -3.57 31.97 1.34
N ALA A 73 -3.08 31.10 0.45
CA ALA A 73 -3.82 29.91 0.02
C ALA A 73 -4.09 28.96 1.19
N TYR A 74 -3.07 28.69 2.01
CA TYR A 74 -3.18 27.86 3.20
C TYR A 74 -4.06 28.51 4.29
N GLN A 75 -3.93 29.82 4.51
CA GLN A 75 -4.79 30.56 5.45
C GLN A 75 -6.26 30.54 5.03
N ARG A 76 -6.55 30.69 3.74
CA ARG A 76 -7.92 30.53 3.20
C ARG A 76 -8.44 29.12 3.44
N LEU A 77 -7.64 28.10 3.15
CA LEU A 77 -8.03 26.70 3.38
C LEU A 77 -8.34 26.46 4.86
N TRP A 78 -7.46 26.89 5.77
CA TRP A 78 -7.63 26.70 7.21
C TRP A 78 -8.85 27.45 7.76
N ARG A 79 -9.05 28.72 7.38
CA ARG A 79 -10.25 29.48 7.77
C ARG A 79 -11.53 28.84 7.22
N TRP A 80 -11.51 28.42 5.95
CA TRP A 80 -12.65 27.74 5.34
C TRP A 80 -12.96 26.39 6.01
N THR A 81 -11.93 25.70 6.51
CA THR A 81 -12.06 24.42 7.21
C THR A 81 -12.80 24.54 8.54
N PHE A 82 -12.52 25.59 9.33
CA PHE A 82 -12.99 25.70 10.71
C PHE A 82 -14.09 26.75 10.96
N GLU A 83 -14.37 27.65 10.01
CA GLU A 83 -15.24 28.83 10.24
C GLU A 83 -16.57 28.81 9.45
N SER A 84 -16.90 27.71 8.75
CA SER A 84 -18.12 27.65 7.93
C SER A 84 -19.13 26.67 8.56
N ASP A 85 -20.24 27.18 9.07
CA ASP A 85 -21.48 26.41 9.22
C ASP A 85 -22.30 26.60 7.93
N PRO A 86 -22.56 25.57 7.10
CA PRO A 86 -22.30 24.13 7.27
C PRO A 86 -20.84 23.71 6.97
N PRO A 87 -20.38 22.52 7.45
CA PRO A 87 -19.00 22.07 7.31
C PRO A 87 -18.54 22.12 5.85
N SER A 88 -17.38 22.76 5.64
CA SER A 88 -16.80 22.91 4.31
C SER A 88 -16.58 21.55 3.64
N SER A 89 -16.71 21.51 2.30
CA SER A 89 -16.47 20.29 1.49
C SER A 89 -15.11 19.65 1.83
N TRP A 90 -14.11 20.48 2.15
CA TRP A 90 -12.79 20.03 2.59
C TRP A 90 -12.80 19.19 3.87
N TYR A 91 -13.53 19.60 4.91
CA TYR A 91 -13.63 18.82 6.15
C TYR A 91 -14.31 17.46 5.90
N THR A 92 -15.38 17.46 5.10
CA THR A 92 -16.08 16.24 4.69
C THR A 92 -15.18 15.30 3.89
N SER A 93 -14.38 15.82 2.95
CA SER A 93 -13.42 15.02 2.17
C SER A 93 -12.34 14.38 3.05
N ILE A 94 -11.77 15.14 4.01
CA ILE A 94 -10.77 14.60 4.94
C ILE A 94 -11.37 13.50 5.81
N THR A 95 -12.56 13.74 6.37
CA THR A 95 -13.25 12.78 7.22
C THR A 95 -13.56 11.49 6.45
N ASN A 96 -14.08 11.62 5.23
CA ASN A 96 -14.35 10.47 4.35
C ASN A 96 -13.07 9.73 3.96
N MET A 97 -11.98 10.44 3.65
CA MET A 97 -10.68 9.81 3.35
C MET A 97 -10.15 9.05 4.57
N ALA A 98 -10.29 9.61 5.78
CA ALA A 98 -9.84 8.97 7.01
C ALA A 98 -10.68 7.72 7.34
N ILE A 99 -12.00 7.80 7.22
CA ILE A 99 -12.92 6.66 7.41
C ILE A 99 -12.61 5.56 6.39
N PHE A 100 -12.50 5.93 5.11
CA PHE A 100 -12.15 5.01 4.03
C PHE A 100 -10.80 4.34 4.31
N GLY A 101 -9.75 5.12 4.57
CA GLY A 101 -8.40 4.60 4.80
C GLY A 101 -8.33 3.67 6.01
N PHE A 102 -8.96 4.05 7.12
CA PHE A 102 -8.97 3.22 8.34
C PHE A 102 -9.69 1.89 8.12
N LEU A 103 -10.90 1.92 7.54
CA LEU A 103 -11.66 0.70 7.27
C LEU A 103 -10.99 -0.16 6.21
N TYR A 104 -10.51 0.45 5.12
CA TYR A 104 -9.81 -0.25 4.04
C TYR A 104 -8.57 -0.97 4.56
N VAL A 105 -7.68 -0.28 5.29
CA VAL A 105 -6.46 -0.88 5.84
C VAL A 105 -6.80 -1.96 6.86
N GLY A 106 -7.69 -1.65 7.82
CA GLY A 106 -8.05 -2.58 8.89
C GLY A 106 -8.66 -3.88 8.37
N ILE A 107 -9.63 -3.76 7.45
CA ILE A 107 -10.32 -4.92 6.87
C ILE A 107 -9.37 -5.69 5.96
N CYS A 108 -8.53 -5.03 5.15
CA CYS A 108 -7.55 -5.72 4.31
C CYS A 108 -6.53 -6.51 5.12
N LEU A 109 -6.02 -5.96 6.22
CA LEU A 109 -5.09 -6.66 7.10
C LEU A 109 -5.76 -7.87 7.76
N ALA A 110 -6.98 -7.69 8.28
CA ALA A 110 -7.73 -8.76 8.93
C ALA A 110 -8.09 -9.89 7.95
N LEU A 111 -8.70 -9.55 6.81
CA LEU A 111 -9.07 -10.53 5.78
C LEU A 111 -7.85 -11.18 5.14
N GLY A 112 -6.81 -10.41 4.84
CA GLY A 112 -5.58 -10.93 4.26
C GLY A 112 -4.89 -11.93 5.20
N LEU A 113 -4.77 -11.61 6.49
CA LEU A 113 -4.25 -12.55 7.49
C LEU A 113 -5.13 -13.79 7.61
N PHE A 114 -6.45 -13.62 7.69
CA PHE A 114 -7.39 -14.72 7.79
C PHE A 114 -7.28 -15.68 6.60
N LEU A 115 -7.30 -15.16 5.38
CA LEU A 115 -7.11 -15.94 4.16
C LEU A 115 -5.73 -16.61 4.13
N ALA A 116 -4.68 -15.92 4.55
CA ALA A 116 -3.34 -16.48 4.60
C ALA A 116 -3.25 -17.68 5.56
N ILE A 117 -3.86 -17.59 6.75
CA ILE A 117 -3.92 -18.69 7.71
C ILE A 117 -4.69 -19.89 7.14
N LEU A 118 -5.81 -19.65 6.45
CA LEU A 118 -6.57 -20.73 5.81
C LEU A 118 -5.72 -21.44 4.74
N LEU A 119 -4.99 -20.68 3.91
CA LEU A 119 -4.14 -21.25 2.87
C LEU A 119 -2.87 -21.93 3.41
N ASP A 120 -2.40 -21.52 4.60
CA ASP A 120 -1.23 -22.12 5.24
C ASP A 120 -1.45 -23.58 5.68
N GLN A 121 -2.71 -24.00 5.84
CA GLN A 121 -3.09 -25.38 6.20
C GLN A 121 -2.81 -26.44 5.11
N LYS A 122 -2.04 -26.11 4.07
CA LYS A 122 -1.68 -27.00 2.94
C LYS A 122 -2.90 -27.63 2.26
N ILE A 123 -3.90 -26.80 1.96
CA ILE A 123 -5.10 -27.23 1.24
C ILE A 123 -4.70 -27.73 -0.17
N ARG A 124 -5.23 -28.88 -0.61
CA ARG A 124 -4.95 -29.46 -1.94
C ARG A 124 -5.20 -28.51 -3.12
N GLY A 125 -6.07 -27.51 -2.95
CA GLY A 125 -6.44 -26.51 -3.97
C GLY A 125 -5.67 -25.18 -3.92
N GLU A 126 -4.60 -25.08 -3.12
CA GLU A 126 -3.87 -23.83 -2.91
C GLU A 126 -3.36 -23.17 -4.20
N SER A 127 -2.89 -23.99 -5.16
CA SER A 127 -2.38 -23.52 -6.46
C SER A 127 -3.43 -22.83 -7.31
N VAL A 128 -4.71 -23.14 -7.11
CA VAL A 128 -5.85 -22.54 -7.82
C VAL A 128 -6.41 -21.35 -7.05
N LEU A 129 -6.51 -21.46 -5.72
CA LEU A 129 -7.05 -20.40 -4.87
C LEU A 129 -6.18 -19.13 -4.89
N ARG A 130 -4.85 -19.27 -4.86
CA ARG A 130 -3.94 -18.11 -4.81
C ARG A 130 -4.09 -17.19 -6.04
N PRO A 131 -4.06 -17.67 -7.29
CA PRO A 131 -4.34 -16.83 -8.46
C PRO A 131 -5.72 -16.21 -8.44
N ILE A 132 -6.77 -16.92 -8.00
CA ILE A 132 -8.14 -16.39 -7.93
C ILE A 132 -8.20 -15.18 -7.00
N PHE A 133 -7.62 -15.27 -5.81
CA PHE A 133 -7.58 -14.15 -4.86
C PHE A 133 -6.69 -13.01 -5.34
N LEU A 134 -5.63 -13.29 -6.11
CA LEU A 134 -4.73 -12.26 -6.65
C LEU A 134 -5.25 -11.60 -7.93
N TYR A 135 -6.18 -12.23 -8.65
CA TYR A 135 -6.69 -11.73 -9.92
C TYR A 135 -7.27 -10.30 -9.85
N PRO A 136 -8.05 -9.91 -8.81
CA PRO A 136 -8.55 -8.56 -8.68
C PRO A 136 -7.46 -7.47 -8.69
N MET A 137 -6.27 -7.76 -8.18
CA MET A 137 -5.15 -6.81 -8.18
C MET A 137 -4.64 -6.48 -9.60
N ALA A 138 -4.87 -7.37 -10.57
CA ALA A 138 -4.50 -7.10 -11.97
C ALA A 138 -5.44 -6.10 -12.65
N LEU A 139 -6.63 -5.84 -12.09
CA LEU A 139 -7.59 -4.88 -12.62
C LEU A 139 -7.19 -3.45 -12.24
N SER A 140 -7.43 -2.50 -13.15
CA SER A 140 -7.26 -1.08 -12.85
C SER A 140 -8.34 -0.60 -11.88
N PHE A 141 -8.03 0.43 -11.07
CA PHE A 141 -9.01 1.02 -10.13
C PHE A 141 -10.29 1.50 -10.83
N ILE A 142 -10.17 2.06 -12.04
CA ILE A 142 -11.32 2.52 -12.82
C ILE A 142 -12.21 1.35 -13.24
N VAL A 143 -11.63 0.27 -13.77
CA VAL A 143 -12.39 -0.92 -14.19
C VAL A 143 -13.10 -1.55 -13.00
N THR A 144 -12.40 -1.72 -11.87
CA THR A 144 -13.00 -2.23 -10.63
C THR A 144 -14.15 -1.33 -10.18
N GLY A 145 -13.97 -0.01 -10.20
CA GLY A 145 -15.02 0.93 -9.80
C GLY A 145 -16.27 0.86 -10.69
N VAL A 146 -16.10 0.79 -12.01
CA VAL A 146 -17.22 0.65 -12.95
C VAL A 146 -17.94 -0.70 -12.77
N ALA A 147 -17.20 -1.80 -12.60
CA ALA A 147 -17.80 -3.11 -12.37
C ALA A 147 -18.65 -3.14 -11.10
N TRP A 148 -18.13 -2.61 -9.99
CA TRP A 148 -18.88 -2.50 -8.74
C TRP A 148 -20.06 -1.51 -8.84
N LYS A 149 -19.92 -0.44 -9.61
CA LYS A 149 -21.03 0.49 -9.89
C LYS A 149 -22.20 -0.22 -10.57
N TRP A 150 -21.94 -1.05 -11.59
CA TRP A 150 -22.98 -1.85 -12.25
C TRP A 150 -23.55 -2.92 -11.33
N PHE A 151 -22.70 -3.57 -10.54
CA PHE A 151 -23.13 -4.60 -9.60
C PHE A 151 -24.06 -4.06 -8.50
N LEU A 152 -23.81 -2.84 -8.03
CA LEU A 152 -24.59 -2.19 -6.96
C LEU A 152 -25.72 -1.29 -7.52
N ASP A 153 -25.90 -1.21 -8.83
CA ASP A 153 -26.98 -0.41 -9.42
C ASP A 153 -28.34 -1.09 -9.15
N PRO A 154 -29.32 -0.39 -8.56
CA PRO A 154 -30.63 -0.98 -8.27
C PRO A 154 -31.40 -1.47 -9.50
N GLY A 155 -31.18 -0.87 -10.68
CA GLY A 155 -31.93 -1.15 -11.90
C GLY A 155 -31.38 -2.30 -12.74
N LEU A 156 -30.11 -2.67 -12.57
CA LEU A 156 -29.43 -3.71 -13.35
C LEU A 156 -28.65 -4.74 -12.51
N GLY A 157 -28.36 -4.43 -11.26
CA GLY A 157 -27.42 -5.16 -10.43
C GLY A 157 -28.05 -6.18 -9.48
N LEU A 158 -27.49 -6.24 -8.28
CA LEU A 158 -27.84 -7.21 -7.24
C LEU A 158 -29.32 -7.13 -6.83
N GLU A 159 -29.88 -5.92 -6.72
CA GLU A 159 -31.28 -5.72 -6.33
C GLU A 159 -32.25 -6.32 -7.37
N GLN A 160 -32.07 -5.98 -8.64
CA GLN A 160 -32.90 -6.53 -9.73
C GLN A 160 -32.78 -8.06 -9.81
N THR A 161 -31.58 -8.61 -9.63
CA THR A 161 -31.34 -10.06 -9.65
C THR A 161 -32.10 -10.76 -8.52
N LEU A 162 -32.10 -10.18 -7.30
CA LEU A 162 -32.85 -10.73 -6.18
C LEU A 162 -34.37 -10.60 -6.36
N HIS A 163 -34.85 -9.52 -6.99
CA HIS A 163 -36.25 -9.37 -7.35
C HIS A 163 -36.69 -10.44 -8.35
N GLN A 164 -35.85 -10.76 -9.34
CA GLN A 164 -36.11 -11.85 -10.29
C GLN A 164 -36.16 -13.23 -9.60
N PHE A 165 -35.40 -13.43 -8.51
CA PHE A 165 -35.49 -14.62 -7.67
C PHE A 165 -36.66 -14.62 -6.67
N GLY A 166 -37.55 -13.62 -6.73
CA GLY A 166 -38.78 -13.54 -5.93
C GLY A 166 -38.68 -12.70 -4.66
N TRP A 167 -37.54 -12.06 -4.40
CA TRP A 167 -37.34 -11.20 -3.22
C TRP A 167 -37.68 -9.74 -3.53
N THR A 168 -38.93 -9.48 -3.90
CA THR A 168 -39.40 -8.16 -4.40
C THR A 168 -39.35 -7.04 -3.35
N SER A 169 -39.21 -7.36 -2.07
CA SER A 169 -39.08 -6.38 -0.97
C SER A 169 -37.64 -5.99 -0.65
N PHE A 170 -36.65 -6.62 -1.28
CA PHE A 170 -35.24 -6.33 -1.02
C PHE A 170 -34.86 -4.99 -1.65
N HIS A 171 -34.28 -4.06 -0.89
CA HIS A 171 -33.82 -2.78 -1.41
C HIS A 171 -32.36 -2.56 -1.05
N PHE A 172 -31.53 -2.20 -2.02
CA PHE A 172 -30.09 -2.01 -1.83
C PHE A 172 -29.59 -0.78 -2.58
N ASP A 173 -29.82 0.39 -2.01
CA ASP A 173 -29.50 1.70 -2.55
C ASP A 173 -28.22 2.31 -1.96
N TRP A 174 -27.32 1.49 -1.39
CA TRP A 174 -26.12 1.97 -0.70
C TRP A 174 -25.21 2.85 -1.57
N ILE A 175 -25.20 2.61 -2.89
CA ILE A 175 -24.45 3.45 -3.85
C ILE A 175 -25.09 4.83 -4.06
N LYS A 176 -26.40 4.98 -3.83
CA LYS A 176 -27.16 6.23 -3.96
C LYS A 176 -27.27 6.99 -2.63
N ASN A 177 -27.17 6.28 -1.51
CA ASN A 177 -27.24 6.86 -0.18
C ASN A 177 -25.88 7.49 0.23
N LYS A 178 -25.89 8.78 0.57
CA LYS A 178 -24.68 9.55 0.91
C LYS A 178 -23.93 8.98 2.12
N ASP A 179 -24.63 8.36 3.07
CA ASP A 179 -24.04 7.82 4.29
C ASP A 179 -23.42 6.44 4.05
N PHE A 180 -23.95 5.68 3.09
CA PHE A 180 -23.52 4.31 2.81
C PHE A 180 -22.52 4.18 1.66
N VAL A 181 -22.43 5.18 0.78
CA VAL A 181 -21.57 5.13 -0.41
C VAL A 181 -20.09 4.93 -0.06
N ILE A 182 -19.62 5.43 1.07
CA ILE A 182 -18.22 5.22 1.48
C ILE A 182 -17.93 3.73 1.74
N TYR A 183 -18.87 3.00 2.34
CA TYR A 183 -18.70 1.59 2.65
C TYR A 183 -18.70 0.73 1.38
N THR A 184 -19.46 1.11 0.34
CA THR A 184 -19.42 0.39 -0.94
C THR A 184 -18.05 0.53 -1.61
N VAL A 185 -17.45 1.73 -1.55
CA VAL A 185 -16.07 1.95 -2.03
C VAL A 185 -15.06 1.15 -1.20
N VAL A 186 -15.22 1.09 0.13
CA VAL A 186 -14.38 0.24 1.00
C VAL A 186 -14.47 -1.21 0.58
N ILE A 187 -15.67 -1.76 0.37
CA ILE A 187 -15.86 -3.17 -0.04
C ILE A 187 -15.15 -3.44 -1.38
N ALA A 188 -15.34 -2.58 -2.37
CA ALA A 188 -14.70 -2.72 -3.68
C ALA A 188 -13.17 -2.68 -3.57
N GLY A 189 -12.64 -1.74 -2.79
CA GLY A 189 -11.21 -1.62 -2.54
C GLY A 189 -10.63 -2.82 -1.80
N VAL A 190 -11.30 -3.26 -0.73
CA VAL A 190 -10.91 -4.43 0.07
C VAL A 190 -10.88 -5.68 -0.80
N TRP A 191 -11.91 -5.89 -1.62
CA TRP A 191 -11.95 -7.01 -2.55
C TRP A 191 -10.73 -6.99 -3.48
N GLN A 192 -10.37 -5.82 -4.03
CA GLN A 192 -9.23 -5.67 -4.93
C GLN A 192 -7.88 -5.93 -4.25
N ALA A 193 -7.69 -5.50 -3.00
CA ALA A 193 -6.40 -5.54 -2.31
C ALA A 193 -6.21 -6.77 -1.39
N SER A 194 -7.28 -7.42 -0.97
CA SER A 194 -7.26 -8.55 -0.01
C SER A 194 -6.32 -9.69 -0.43
N GLY A 195 -6.32 -10.06 -1.71
CA GLY A 195 -5.46 -11.13 -2.22
C GLY A 195 -3.97 -10.81 -2.17
N PHE A 196 -3.60 -9.56 -2.38
CA PHE A 196 -2.20 -9.14 -2.27
C PHE A 196 -1.73 -9.20 -0.82
N VAL A 197 -2.54 -8.68 0.10
CA VAL A 197 -2.23 -8.71 1.53
C VAL A 197 -2.17 -10.15 2.03
N MET A 198 -3.09 -11.01 1.57
CA MET A 198 -3.03 -12.46 1.79
C MET A 198 -1.69 -13.04 1.32
N ALA A 199 -1.24 -12.73 0.11
CA ALA A 199 0.02 -13.26 -0.41
C ALA A 199 1.23 -12.78 0.41
N MET A 200 1.23 -11.52 0.87
CA MET A 200 2.26 -11.00 1.77
C MET A 200 2.30 -11.78 3.10
N PHE A 201 1.15 -11.98 3.75
CA PHE A 201 1.07 -12.74 5.00
C PHE A 201 1.42 -14.21 4.81
N LEU A 202 0.96 -14.84 3.72
CA LEU A 202 1.28 -16.23 3.41
C LEU A 202 2.79 -16.42 3.19
N ALA A 203 3.45 -15.50 2.51
CA ALA A 203 4.91 -15.51 2.36
C ALA A 203 5.61 -15.37 3.72
N GLY A 204 5.09 -14.49 4.59
CA GLY A 204 5.57 -14.32 5.96
C GLY A 204 5.41 -15.57 6.81
N LEU A 205 4.24 -16.21 6.78
CA LEU A 205 3.95 -17.46 7.49
C LEU A 205 4.90 -18.58 7.08
N ARG A 206 5.17 -18.71 5.77
CA ARG A 206 6.09 -19.70 5.22
C ARG A 206 7.56 -19.45 5.55
N GLY A 207 7.90 -18.21 5.89
CA GLY A 207 9.24 -17.84 6.35
C GLY A 207 9.52 -18.26 7.80
N ILE A 208 8.49 -18.64 8.57
CA ILE A 208 8.65 -19.10 9.95
C ILE A 208 9.21 -20.53 9.95
N ASP A 209 10.29 -20.74 10.72
CA ASP A 209 10.91 -22.04 10.86
C ASP A 209 9.93 -23.06 11.49
N GLY A 210 9.70 -24.17 10.77
CA GLY A 210 8.85 -25.25 11.22
C GLY A 210 9.35 -25.92 12.50
N GLU A 211 10.64 -25.86 12.81
CA GLU A 211 11.21 -26.40 14.04
C GLU A 211 10.76 -25.62 15.28
N ILE A 212 10.63 -24.29 15.19
CA ILE A 212 10.07 -23.45 16.27
C ILE A 212 8.62 -23.88 16.57
N MET A 213 7.86 -24.16 15.51
CA MET A 213 6.46 -24.57 15.60
C MET A 213 6.31 -25.97 16.22
N LYS A 214 7.17 -26.92 15.83
CA LYS A 214 7.20 -28.27 16.41
C LYS A 214 7.66 -28.27 17.85
N ALA A 215 8.68 -27.49 18.19
CA ALA A 215 9.16 -27.36 19.57
C ALA A 215 8.05 -26.83 20.49
N ALA A 216 7.33 -25.79 20.08
CA ALA A 216 6.19 -25.27 20.83
C ALA A 216 5.04 -26.29 20.98
N GLN A 217 4.82 -27.16 19.98
CA GLN A 217 3.84 -28.24 20.07
C GLN A 217 4.28 -29.35 21.05
N ILE A 218 5.58 -29.65 21.13
CA ILE A 218 6.16 -30.58 22.12
C ILE A 218 5.98 -30.02 23.54
N ASP A 219 6.10 -28.70 23.71
CA ASP A 219 5.83 -27.99 24.97
C ASP A 219 4.34 -27.89 25.34
N GLY A 220 3.45 -28.52 24.56
CA GLY A 220 2.01 -28.58 24.82
C GLY A 220 1.23 -27.30 24.46
N ALA A 221 1.80 -26.41 23.65
CA ALA A 221 1.10 -25.20 23.21
C ALA A 221 -0.11 -25.54 22.32
N SER A 222 -1.28 -25.02 22.67
CA SER A 222 -2.47 -25.18 21.82
C SER A 222 -2.34 -24.38 20.52
N PRO A 223 -3.03 -24.76 19.42
CA PRO A 223 -2.95 -24.03 18.14
C PRO A 223 -3.24 -22.53 18.29
N PHE A 224 -4.24 -22.17 19.10
CA PHE A 224 -4.56 -20.76 19.35
C PHE A 224 -3.44 -20.02 20.09
N GLN A 225 -2.80 -20.65 21.08
CA GLN A 225 -1.66 -20.08 21.79
C GLN A 225 -0.47 -19.88 20.85
N LEU A 226 -0.22 -20.86 19.98
CA LEU A 226 0.85 -20.82 18.99
C LEU A 226 0.64 -19.65 18.00
N TYR A 227 -0.57 -19.48 17.45
CA TYR A 227 -0.85 -18.36 16.55
C TYR A 227 -0.72 -17.00 17.26
N ARG A 228 -1.29 -16.87 18.47
CA ARG A 228 -1.31 -15.60 19.19
C ARG A 228 0.05 -15.20 19.77
N ARG A 229 0.82 -16.14 20.30
CA ARG A 229 2.07 -15.87 21.03
C ARG A 229 3.33 -15.98 20.18
N ILE A 230 3.30 -16.76 19.10
CA ILE A 230 4.49 -17.01 18.27
C ILE A 230 4.30 -16.38 16.89
N VAL A 231 3.27 -16.81 16.16
CA VAL A 231 3.06 -16.42 14.76
C VAL A 231 2.78 -14.92 14.61
N ILE A 232 1.75 -14.38 15.29
CA ILE A 232 1.38 -12.96 15.15
C ILE A 232 2.55 -12.02 15.50
N PRO A 233 3.33 -12.24 16.59
CA PRO A 233 4.52 -11.45 16.87
C PRO A 233 5.62 -11.56 15.81
N LEU A 234 5.86 -12.75 15.25
CA LEU A 234 6.83 -12.95 14.16
C LEU A 234 6.40 -12.28 12.85
N LEU A 235 5.08 -12.12 12.62
CA LEU A 235 4.54 -11.44 11.44
C LEU A 235 4.57 -9.90 11.53
N ARG A 236 4.97 -9.29 12.66
CA ARG A 236 5.06 -7.82 12.84
C ARG A 236 5.74 -7.06 11.67
N PRO A 237 6.91 -7.48 11.14
CA PRO A 237 7.51 -6.81 9.98
C PRO A 237 6.64 -6.89 8.72
N ILE A 238 5.87 -7.97 8.54
CA ILE A 238 4.92 -8.09 7.43
C ILE A 238 3.71 -7.18 7.66
N PHE A 239 3.19 -7.06 8.88
CA PHE A 239 2.13 -6.11 9.20
C PHE A 239 2.54 -4.67 8.87
N LEU A 240 3.75 -4.25 9.26
CA LEU A 240 4.26 -2.92 8.96
C LEU A 240 4.37 -2.70 7.43
N SER A 241 4.92 -3.68 6.72
CA SER A 241 5.05 -3.61 5.27
C SER A 241 3.68 -3.53 4.57
N ALA A 242 2.74 -4.37 4.97
CA ALA A 242 1.38 -4.38 4.44
C ALA A 242 0.64 -3.07 4.75
N PHE A 243 0.79 -2.55 5.97
CA PHE A 243 0.23 -1.26 6.36
C PHE A 243 0.75 -0.12 5.48
N ILE A 244 2.07 -0.03 5.27
CA ILE A 244 2.67 1.02 4.43
C ILE A 244 2.16 0.93 2.99
N VAL A 245 2.11 -0.28 2.42
CA VAL A 245 1.62 -0.47 1.05
C VAL A 245 0.13 -0.13 0.94
N LEU A 246 -0.70 -0.59 1.89
CA LEU A 246 -2.13 -0.29 1.89
C LEU A 246 -2.39 1.21 2.10
N ALA A 247 -1.65 1.88 2.98
CA ALA A 247 -1.75 3.33 3.16
C ALA A 247 -1.41 4.08 1.87
N HIS A 248 -0.36 3.65 1.17
CA HIS A 248 -0.02 4.20 -0.14
C HIS A 248 -1.13 3.96 -1.18
N MET A 249 -1.72 2.76 -1.22
CA MET A 249 -2.83 2.44 -2.12
C MET A 249 -4.11 3.22 -1.78
N ALA A 250 -4.40 3.43 -0.50
CA ALA A 250 -5.55 4.23 -0.06
C ALA A 250 -5.44 5.69 -0.52
N ILE A 251 -4.24 6.27 -0.55
CA ILE A 251 -4.04 7.62 -1.09
C ILE A 251 -4.28 7.64 -2.62
N LYS A 252 -3.92 6.56 -3.31
CA LYS A 252 -4.13 6.40 -4.76
C LYS A 252 -5.53 5.95 -5.16
N SER A 253 -6.40 5.58 -4.21
CA SER A 253 -7.75 5.08 -4.52
C SER A 253 -8.73 6.18 -4.93
N TYR A 254 -8.26 7.41 -5.16
CA TYR A 254 -9.05 8.50 -5.73
C TYR A 254 -9.75 8.06 -7.03
N ASP A 255 -9.05 7.34 -7.91
CA ASP A 255 -9.61 6.84 -9.17
C ASP A 255 -10.79 5.87 -8.93
N LEU A 256 -10.69 5.02 -7.90
CA LEU A 256 -11.76 4.10 -7.52
C LEU A 256 -12.99 4.87 -7.00
N VAL A 257 -12.77 5.87 -6.15
CA VAL A 257 -13.83 6.74 -5.61
C VAL A 257 -14.54 7.47 -6.75
N VAL A 258 -13.79 8.09 -7.66
CA VAL A 258 -14.34 8.83 -8.80
C VAL A 258 -15.08 7.89 -9.76
N ALA A 259 -14.56 6.70 -10.03
CA ALA A 259 -15.23 5.73 -10.91
C ALA A 259 -16.58 5.25 -10.35
N LEU A 260 -16.65 4.99 -9.04
CA LEU A 260 -17.87 4.52 -8.37
C LEU A 260 -18.90 5.64 -8.19
N THR A 261 -18.45 6.82 -7.80
CA THR A 261 -19.33 7.90 -7.33
C THR A 261 -19.49 9.05 -8.33
N SER A 262 -18.70 9.07 -9.40
CA SER A 262 -18.61 10.19 -10.34
C SER A 262 -18.26 11.54 -9.66
N GLY A 263 -17.54 11.50 -8.54
CA GLY A 263 -17.23 12.68 -7.70
C GLY A 263 -18.10 12.84 -6.45
N GLY A 264 -19.10 11.98 -6.28
CA GLY A 264 -19.97 11.94 -5.10
C GLY A 264 -21.13 12.95 -5.14
N PRO A 265 -22.11 12.84 -4.23
CA PRO A 265 -23.34 13.66 -4.24
C PRO A 265 -23.14 15.13 -3.78
N GLY A 266 -21.90 15.62 -3.82
CA GLY A 266 -21.48 16.91 -3.30
C GLY A 266 -20.76 17.79 -4.32
N GLY A 267 -20.06 17.21 -5.31
CA GLY A 267 -19.23 17.98 -6.25
C GLY A 267 -18.02 18.63 -5.60
#